data_AF-A0A8C4QMG9-F1
#
_entry.id   AF-A0A8C4QMG9-F1
#
_cell.length_a   1.000
_cell.length_b   1.000
_cell.length_c   1.000
_cell.angle_alpha   90.00
_cell.angle_beta   90.00
_cell.angle_gamma   90.00
#
_symmetry.space_group_name_H-M   'P 1'
#
loop_
_entity.id
_entity.type
_entity.pdbx_description
1 polymer ?
#
loop_
_entity_poly.entity_id
_entity_poly.type
_entity_poly.pdbx_seq_one_letter_code
_entity_poly.pdbx_strand_id
1 'polypeptide(L)'
;MFCNGQRLLERHRFQFPSSWLYIDNIEGEWGAFTDIMKRKDSAIQQQVANLQMKIVQEDRAVESRTSDLLFDWEKNKPVAGNLRPEEALQTLTIYEGKFGRLKDDRDKCVKAKEALELTDSGLLSGSEERLQVALEELQDLKGVWSELHKIWEQIDQMKEQPWLSVQPRKLRQSLDGLLNQLKNLPARLRQYSSYEYVYKLLKTYLKVNLLIIDLKSEALKDRHWKQLMKRLHVSWIPSELTLGHIWAVDLQKNEAVVKDVLLVAQGEMALEEFLKQVWTENYYGSFHCHLNKNDVNACKPLL
;
A
#
# COMPACT_ATOMS: atom_id res chain seq x y z
N MET A 1 -45.78 -43.77 50.43
CA MET A 1 -45.49 -44.13 51.84
C MET A 1 -46.18 -43.18 52.82
N PHE A 2 -46.09 -41.87 52.61
CA PHE A 2 -46.67 -40.86 53.52
C PHE A 2 -48.22 -40.81 53.54
N CYS A 3 -48.90 -41.06 52.41
CA CYS A 3 -50.38 -41.06 52.37
C CYS A 3 -50.98 -42.21 53.20
N ASN A 4 -50.31 -43.37 53.19
CA ASN A 4 -50.72 -44.52 54.00
C ASN A 4 -50.48 -44.27 55.50
N GLY A 5 -49.43 -43.52 55.84
CA GLY A 5 -49.14 -43.10 57.21
C GLY A 5 -50.17 -42.11 57.77
N GLN A 6 -50.55 -41.09 56.99
CA GLN A 6 -51.59 -40.13 57.41
C GLN A 6 -52.96 -40.80 57.53
N ARG A 7 -53.37 -41.63 56.56
CA ARG A 7 -54.62 -42.40 56.62
C ARG A 7 -54.70 -43.33 57.83
N LEU A 8 -53.57 -43.90 58.25
CA LEU A 8 -53.51 -44.73 59.46
C LEU A 8 -53.73 -43.89 60.73
N LEU A 9 -53.09 -42.72 60.82
CA LEU A 9 -53.26 -41.79 61.95
C LEU A 9 -54.68 -41.23 62.05
N GLU A 10 -55.30 -40.90 60.91
CA GLU A 10 -56.71 -40.50 60.82
C GLU A 10 -57.65 -41.62 61.30
N ARG A 11 -57.40 -42.87 60.88
CA ARG A 11 -58.19 -44.05 61.28
C ARG A 11 -58.12 -44.32 62.79
N HIS A 12 -56.98 -44.02 63.42
CA HIS A 12 -56.79 -44.13 64.87
C HIS A 12 -57.22 -42.88 65.65
N ARG A 13 -57.91 -41.92 65.02
CA ARG A 13 -58.41 -40.66 65.62
C ARG A 13 -57.33 -39.81 66.29
N PHE A 14 -56.11 -39.82 65.73
CA PHE A 14 -55.04 -38.94 66.19
C PHE A 14 -55.45 -37.46 65.99
N GLN A 15 -55.23 -36.62 67.00
CA GLN A 15 -55.50 -35.18 66.89
C GLN A 15 -54.29 -34.47 66.30
N PHE A 16 -54.44 -33.96 65.07
CA PHE A 16 -53.39 -33.22 64.40
C PHE A 16 -53.23 -31.80 64.97
N PRO A 17 -52.00 -31.30 65.16
CA PRO A 17 -51.74 -29.90 65.52
C PRO A 17 -52.29 -28.92 64.47
N SER A 18 -52.58 -27.68 64.86
CA SER A 18 -53.05 -26.62 63.94
C SER A 18 -52.04 -26.26 62.84
N SER A 19 -50.76 -26.62 63.01
CA SER A 19 -49.70 -26.44 62.01
C SER A 19 -49.52 -27.67 61.09
N TRP A 20 -50.40 -28.67 61.17
CA TRP A 20 -50.28 -29.88 60.37
C TRP A 20 -50.66 -29.62 58.91
N LEU A 21 -49.76 -30.00 58.00
CA LEU A 21 -50.01 -29.95 56.56
C LEU A 21 -50.52 -31.30 56.09
N TYR A 22 -51.76 -31.32 55.63
CA TYR A 22 -52.37 -32.51 55.05
C TYR A 22 -51.68 -32.87 53.73
N ILE A 23 -51.42 -34.16 53.52
CA ILE A 23 -50.77 -34.65 52.32
C ILE A 23 -51.52 -34.29 51.05
N ASP A 24 -52.85 -34.25 51.10
CA ASP A 24 -53.68 -33.83 49.96
C ASP A 24 -53.42 -32.37 49.58
N ASN A 25 -53.14 -31.49 50.56
CA ASN A 25 -52.76 -30.10 50.29
C ASN A 25 -51.36 -30.01 49.68
N ILE A 26 -50.40 -30.80 50.18
CA ILE A 26 -49.03 -30.86 49.63
C ILE A 26 -49.04 -31.44 48.20
N GLU A 27 -49.82 -32.49 47.94
CA GLU A 27 -49.98 -33.08 46.61
C GLU A 27 -50.65 -32.10 45.64
N GLY A 28 -51.65 -31.34 46.11
CA GLY A 28 -52.29 -30.27 45.34
C GLY A 28 -51.33 -29.12 45.01
N GLU A 29 -50.58 -28.62 45.99
CA GLU A 29 -49.58 -27.56 45.79
C GLU A 29 -48.41 -28.03 44.91
N TRP A 30 -47.97 -29.28 45.07
CA TRP A 30 -46.94 -29.88 44.22
C TRP A 30 -47.43 -30.07 42.78
N GLY A 31 -48.69 -30.46 42.58
CA GLY A 31 -49.35 -30.51 41.28
C GLY A 31 -49.38 -29.13 40.61
N ALA A 32 -49.83 -28.12 41.34
CA ALA A 32 -49.85 -26.73 40.86
C ALA A 32 -48.45 -26.21 40.52
N PHE A 33 -47.45 -26.48 41.35
CA PHE A 33 -46.06 -26.12 41.09
C PHE A 33 -45.50 -26.81 39.84
N THR A 34 -45.77 -28.11 39.69
CA THR A 34 -45.34 -28.89 38.52
C THR A 34 -45.99 -28.35 37.24
N ASP A 35 -47.26 -27.98 37.28
CA ASP A 35 -47.96 -27.39 36.13
C ASP A 35 -47.42 -26.01 35.77
N ILE A 36 -47.11 -25.17 36.78
CA ILE A 36 -46.44 -23.87 36.56
C ILE A 36 -45.06 -24.09 35.95
N MET A 37 -44.28 -25.03 36.49
CA MET A 37 -42.95 -25.37 35.97
C MET A 37 -43.02 -25.82 34.51
N LYS A 38 -43.93 -26.74 34.16
CA LYS A 38 -44.14 -27.19 32.77
C LYS A 38 -44.53 -26.05 31.84
N ARG A 39 -45.41 -25.14 32.28
CA ARG A 39 -45.80 -23.96 31.48
C ARG A 39 -44.62 -23.01 31.26
N LYS A 40 -43.83 -22.75 32.31
CA LYS A 40 -42.64 -21.90 32.23
C LYS A 40 -41.57 -22.54 31.34
N ASP A 41 -41.32 -23.83 31.49
CA ASP A 41 -40.38 -24.59 30.66
C ASP A 41 -40.82 -24.56 29.19
N SER A 42 -42.09 -24.83 28.89
CA SER A 42 -42.61 -24.75 27.51
C SER A 42 -42.44 -23.35 26.91
N ALA A 43 -42.66 -22.29 27.69
CA ALA A 43 -42.44 -20.91 27.23
C ALA A 43 -40.96 -20.61 26.98
N ILE A 44 -40.05 -21.12 27.84
CA ILE A 44 -38.60 -20.98 27.66
C ILE A 44 -38.15 -21.73 26.41
N GLN A 45 -38.58 -22.99 26.24
CA GLN A 45 -38.26 -23.81 25.06
C GLN A 45 -38.73 -23.14 23.76
N GLN A 46 -39.91 -22.53 23.75
CA GLN A 46 -40.40 -21.79 22.59
C GLN A 46 -39.52 -20.56 22.27
N GLN A 47 -39.05 -19.83 23.28
CA GLN A 47 -38.14 -18.70 23.07
C GLN A 47 -36.75 -19.16 22.61
N VAL A 48 -36.23 -20.26 23.17
CA VAL A 48 -34.96 -20.88 22.75
C VAL A 48 -35.03 -21.29 21.28
N ALA A 49 -36.09 -21.98 20.86
CA ALA A 49 -36.28 -22.37 19.46
C ALA A 49 -36.33 -21.15 18.51
N ASN A 50 -36.98 -20.06 18.94
CA ASN A 50 -37.00 -18.80 18.17
C ASN A 50 -35.62 -18.16 18.06
N LEU A 51 -34.83 -18.14 19.14
CA LEU A 51 -33.47 -17.61 19.14
C LEU A 51 -32.53 -18.46 18.30
N GLN A 52 -32.63 -19.79 18.40
CA GLN A 52 -31.88 -20.74 17.57
C GLN A 52 -32.14 -20.49 16.08
N MET A 53 -33.40 -20.33 15.66
CA MET A 53 -33.73 -19.99 14.28
C MET A 53 -33.11 -18.67 13.82
N LYS A 54 -33.14 -17.63 14.66
CA LYS A 54 -32.53 -16.33 14.33
C LYS A 54 -31.01 -16.44 14.17
N ILE A 55 -30.34 -17.18 15.05
CA ILE A 55 -28.89 -17.38 14.98
C ILE A 55 -28.50 -18.18 13.74
N VAL A 56 -29.26 -19.22 13.38
CA VAL A 56 -29.02 -19.97 12.13
C VAL A 56 -29.21 -19.09 10.89
N GLN A 57 -30.19 -18.17 10.91
CA GLN A 57 -30.38 -17.21 9.82
C GLN A 57 -29.23 -16.19 9.73
N GLU A 58 -28.80 -15.64 10.87
CA GLU A 58 -27.67 -14.70 10.92
C GLU A 58 -26.37 -15.37 10.47
N ASP A 59 -26.12 -16.60 10.92
CA ASP A 59 -24.96 -17.39 10.54
C ASP A 59 -24.88 -17.59 9.02
N ARG A 60 -26.00 -17.95 8.37
CA ARG A 60 -26.07 -18.04 6.90
C ARG A 60 -25.81 -16.69 6.22
N ALA A 61 -26.29 -15.59 6.81
CA ALA A 61 -26.04 -14.26 6.28
C ALA A 61 -24.57 -13.84 6.42
N VAL A 62 -23.91 -14.22 7.52
CA VAL A 62 -22.47 -14.04 7.71
C VAL A 62 -21.67 -14.86 6.69
N GLU A 63 -22.09 -16.08 6.37
CA GLU A 63 -21.41 -16.90 5.34
C GLU A 63 -21.59 -16.40 3.92
N SER A 64 -22.77 -15.86 3.60
CA SER A 64 -22.96 -15.15 2.33
C SER A 64 -22.02 -13.95 2.24
N ARG A 65 -22.00 -13.09 3.28
CA ARG A 65 -21.11 -11.93 3.33
C ARG A 65 -19.63 -12.30 3.25
N THR A 66 -19.23 -13.42 3.85
CA THR A 66 -17.87 -13.95 3.75
C THR A 66 -17.53 -14.29 2.30
N SER A 67 -18.41 -15.03 1.64
CA SER A 67 -18.20 -15.46 0.26
C SER A 67 -18.14 -14.26 -0.70
N ASP A 68 -19.01 -13.27 -0.50
CA ASP A 68 -19.05 -12.04 -1.30
C ASP A 68 -17.78 -11.21 -1.08
N LEU A 69 -17.31 -11.07 0.16
CA LEU A 69 -16.10 -10.32 0.47
C LEU A 69 -14.84 -11.01 -0.09
N LEU A 70 -14.76 -12.34 -0.03
CA LEU A 70 -13.66 -13.10 -0.63
C LEU A 70 -13.65 -12.95 -2.16
N PHE A 71 -14.81 -12.98 -2.80
CA PHE A 71 -14.92 -12.74 -4.24
C PHE A 71 -14.50 -11.32 -4.62
N ASP A 72 -14.95 -10.32 -3.85
CA ASP A 72 -14.56 -8.92 -4.02
C ASP A 72 -13.04 -8.73 -3.84
N TRP A 73 -12.46 -9.39 -2.83
CA TRP A 73 -11.03 -9.37 -2.54
C TRP A 73 -10.20 -9.91 -3.70
N GLU A 74 -10.55 -11.08 -4.25
CA GLU A 74 -9.80 -11.67 -5.38
C GLU A 74 -9.80 -10.78 -6.63
N LYS A 75 -10.91 -10.06 -6.85
CA LYS A 75 -11.05 -9.19 -8.04
C LYS A 75 -10.37 -7.83 -7.87
N ASN A 76 -10.46 -7.25 -6.66
CA ASN A 76 -10.10 -5.86 -6.42
C ASN A 76 -8.85 -5.68 -5.56
N LYS A 77 -8.17 -6.76 -5.17
CA LYS A 77 -6.89 -6.66 -4.46
C LYS A 77 -5.91 -5.79 -5.26
N PRO A 78 -5.23 -4.81 -4.62
CA PRO A 78 -4.37 -3.87 -5.32
C PRO A 78 -3.05 -4.55 -5.70
N VAL A 79 -3.08 -5.31 -6.78
CA VAL A 79 -1.91 -6.01 -7.36
C VAL A 79 -1.44 -5.35 -8.65
N ALA A 80 -2.22 -4.42 -9.21
CA ALA A 80 -1.93 -3.74 -10.45
C ALA A 80 -0.73 -2.80 -10.30
N GLY A 81 0.18 -2.84 -11.27
CA GLY A 81 1.50 -2.26 -11.11
C GLY A 81 1.58 -0.75 -11.22
N ASN A 82 0.58 -0.11 -11.84
CA ASN A 82 0.52 1.33 -12.05
C ASN A 82 -0.12 2.10 -10.88
N LEU A 83 -0.63 1.41 -9.84
CA LEU A 83 -1.21 2.05 -8.67
C LEU A 83 -0.16 2.77 -7.83
N ARG A 84 -0.55 3.92 -7.28
CA ARG A 84 0.25 4.62 -6.27
C ARG A 84 0.15 3.90 -4.94
N PRO A 85 1.24 3.86 -4.14
CA PRO A 85 1.21 3.21 -2.84
C PRO A 85 0.16 3.79 -1.89
N GLU A 86 -0.12 5.09 -1.93
CA GLU A 86 -1.15 5.67 -1.05
C GLU A 86 -2.54 5.09 -1.36
N GLU A 87 -2.90 5.01 -2.64
CA GLU A 87 -4.18 4.45 -3.10
C GLU A 87 -4.31 2.96 -2.76
N ALA A 88 -3.23 2.20 -2.95
CA ALA A 88 -3.18 0.78 -2.61
C ALA A 88 -3.32 0.56 -1.09
N LEU A 89 -2.57 1.30 -0.27
CA LEU A 89 -2.63 1.21 1.19
C LEU A 89 -4.00 1.65 1.74
N GLN A 90 -4.62 2.67 1.16
CA GLN A 90 -5.97 3.10 1.51
C GLN A 90 -6.98 1.98 1.21
N THR A 91 -6.89 1.37 0.04
CA THR A 91 -7.74 0.23 -0.35
C THR A 91 -7.58 -0.94 0.62
N LEU A 92 -6.34 -1.30 0.96
CA LEU A 92 -6.05 -2.35 1.94
C LEU A 92 -6.60 -2.04 3.34
N THR A 93 -6.52 -0.79 3.78
CA THR A 93 -7.09 -0.35 5.07
C THR A 93 -8.61 -0.49 5.09
N ILE A 94 -9.28 -0.21 3.97
CA ILE A 94 -10.73 -0.42 3.83
C ILE A 94 -11.07 -1.91 3.95
N TYR A 95 -10.33 -2.79 3.26
CA TYR A 95 -10.52 -4.23 3.36
C TYR A 95 -10.21 -4.76 4.76
N GLU A 96 -9.19 -4.26 5.44
CA GLU A 96 -8.87 -4.62 6.82
C GLU A 96 -10.06 -4.32 7.75
N GLY A 97 -10.69 -3.16 7.59
CA GLY A 97 -11.91 -2.83 8.33
C GLY A 97 -13.10 -3.72 7.98
N LYS A 98 -13.28 -4.08 6.70
CA LYS A 98 -14.35 -5.01 6.27
C LYS A 98 -14.14 -6.41 6.84
N PHE A 99 -12.93 -6.94 6.75
CA PHE A 99 -12.57 -8.25 7.30
C PHE A 99 -12.66 -8.27 8.83
N GLY A 100 -12.26 -7.20 9.51
CA GLY A 100 -12.39 -7.06 10.96
C GLY A 100 -13.85 -7.14 11.41
N ARG A 101 -14.76 -6.39 10.77
CA ARG A 101 -16.20 -6.46 11.07
C ARG A 101 -16.78 -7.86 10.83
N LEU A 102 -16.37 -8.50 9.73
CA LEU A 102 -16.83 -9.85 9.41
C LEU A 102 -16.35 -10.87 10.45
N LYS A 103 -15.12 -10.74 10.93
CA LYS A 103 -14.58 -11.56 12.02
C LYS A 103 -15.36 -11.35 13.31
N ASP A 104 -15.64 -10.11 13.69
CA ASP A 104 -16.44 -9.79 14.88
C ASP A 104 -17.86 -10.38 14.79
N ASP A 105 -18.48 -10.33 13.61
CA ASP A 105 -19.81 -10.90 13.39
C ASP A 105 -19.81 -12.43 13.45
N ARG A 106 -18.76 -13.07 12.92
CA ARG A 106 -18.54 -14.52 13.08
C ARG A 106 -18.34 -14.91 14.54
N ASP A 107 -17.48 -14.22 15.28
CA ASP A 107 -17.21 -14.49 16.70
C ASP A 107 -18.49 -14.37 17.54
N LYS A 108 -19.37 -13.41 17.23
CA LYS A 108 -20.68 -13.30 17.88
C LYS A 108 -21.59 -14.48 17.55
N CYS A 109 -21.60 -14.94 16.30
CA CYS A 109 -22.41 -16.09 15.88
C CYS A 109 -21.93 -17.37 16.56
N VAL A 110 -20.62 -17.60 16.64
CA VAL A 110 -20.03 -18.75 17.35
C VAL A 110 -20.43 -18.74 18.82
N LYS A 111 -20.22 -17.62 19.53
CA LYS A 111 -20.62 -17.49 20.95
C LYS A 111 -22.12 -17.71 21.16
N ALA A 112 -22.95 -17.24 20.23
CA ALA A 112 -24.40 -17.41 20.30
C ALA A 112 -24.83 -18.86 20.04
N LYS A 113 -24.14 -19.58 19.15
CA LYS A 113 -24.35 -21.01 18.91
C LYS A 113 -23.95 -21.85 20.12
N GLU A 114 -22.77 -21.57 20.70
CA GLU A 114 -22.29 -22.22 21.92
C GLU A 114 -23.29 -22.05 23.08
N ALA A 115 -23.78 -20.82 23.29
CA ALA A 115 -24.73 -20.51 24.36
C ALA A 115 -26.11 -21.19 24.19
N LEU A 116 -26.47 -21.59 22.98
CA LEU A 116 -27.74 -22.28 22.68
C LEU A 116 -27.58 -23.76 22.37
N GLU A 117 -26.41 -24.33 22.68
CA GLU A 117 -26.05 -25.74 22.45
C GLU A 117 -26.27 -26.20 21.00
N LEU A 118 -26.20 -25.25 20.05
CA LEU A 118 -26.23 -25.55 18.63
C LEU A 118 -24.84 -26.08 18.26
N THR A 119 -24.66 -27.40 18.31
CA THR A 119 -23.40 -28.02 17.90
C THR A 119 -23.17 -27.78 16.40
N ASP A 120 -21.94 -27.42 16.04
CA ASP A 120 -21.58 -27.05 14.68
C ASP A 120 -21.80 -28.20 13.69
N SER A 121 -22.65 -27.94 12.69
CA SER A 121 -22.58 -28.62 11.41
C SER A 121 -21.26 -28.19 10.77
N GLY A 122 -20.33 -29.13 10.54
CA GLY A 122 -18.94 -28.89 10.08
C GLY A 122 -18.74 -28.22 8.71
N LEU A 123 -19.66 -27.35 8.28
CA LEU A 123 -19.62 -26.54 7.07
C LEU A 123 -18.79 -25.25 7.20
N LEU A 124 -18.51 -24.78 8.43
CA LEU A 124 -17.80 -23.50 8.66
C LEU A 124 -16.29 -23.57 8.41
N SER A 125 -15.69 -24.76 8.49
CA SER A 125 -14.23 -24.91 8.49
C SER A 125 -13.57 -24.43 7.18
N GLY A 126 -14.22 -24.59 6.03
CA GLY A 126 -13.63 -24.22 4.74
C GLY A 126 -13.69 -22.73 4.40
N SER A 127 -14.72 -22.01 4.85
CA SER A 127 -14.84 -20.57 4.65
C SER A 127 -13.99 -19.79 5.65
N GLU A 128 -13.77 -20.34 6.84
CA GLU A 128 -12.85 -19.82 7.85
C GLU A 128 -11.39 -19.93 7.40
N GLU A 129 -10.97 -21.08 6.86
CA GLU A 129 -9.62 -21.25 6.32
C GLU A 129 -9.35 -20.27 5.18
N ARG A 130 -10.28 -20.10 4.24
CA ARG A 130 -10.16 -19.12 3.15
C ARG A 130 -10.09 -17.68 3.65
N LEU A 131 -10.86 -17.35 4.68
CA LEU A 131 -10.81 -16.03 5.30
C LEU A 131 -9.45 -15.78 5.95
N GLN A 132 -8.90 -16.77 6.64
CA GLN A 132 -7.58 -16.68 7.26
C GLN A 132 -6.47 -16.47 6.21
N VAL A 133 -6.52 -17.22 5.12
CA VAL A 133 -5.59 -17.03 3.99
C VAL A 133 -5.69 -15.62 3.38
N ALA A 134 -6.92 -15.10 3.20
CA ALA A 134 -7.13 -13.75 2.67
C ALA A 134 -6.64 -12.66 3.64
N LEU A 135 -6.80 -12.86 4.95
CA LEU A 135 -6.26 -11.96 5.98
C LEU A 135 -4.74 -11.94 5.99
N GLU A 136 -4.10 -13.10 5.85
CA GLU A 136 -2.64 -13.21 5.73
C GLU A 136 -2.16 -12.50 4.47
N GLU A 137 -2.78 -12.77 3.31
CA GLU A 137 -2.48 -12.09 2.05
C GLU A 137 -2.64 -10.56 2.17
N LEU A 138 -3.67 -10.08 2.87
CA LEU A 138 -3.87 -8.66 3.12
C LEU A 138 -2.73 -8.05 3.93
N GLN A 139 -2.32 -8.70 5.01
CA GLN A 139 -1.20 -8.22 5.85
C GLN A 139 0.11 -8.23 5.07
N ASP A 140 0.34 -9.26 4.27
CA ASP A 140 1.50 -9.35 3.38
C ASP A 140 1.49 -8.21 2.36
N LEU A 141 0.37 -7.98 1.66
CA LEU A 141 0.19 -6.88 0.71
C LEU A 141 0.41 -5.52 1.35
N LYS A 142 -0.10 -5.31 2.57
CA LYS A 142 0.10 -4.07 3.33
C LYS A 142 1.57 -3.84 3.65
N GLY A 143 2.30 -4.90 4.02
CA GLY A 143 3.74 -4.87 4.17
C GLY A 143 4.46 -4.49 2.87
N VAL A 144 4.08 -5.09 1.74
CA VAL A 144 4.66 -4.78 0.42
C VAL A 144 4.49 -3.32 0.06
N TRP A 145 3.26 -2.84 0.11
CA TRP A 145 2.94 -1.49 -0.29
C TRP A 145 3.54 -0.45 0.65
N SER A 146 3.74 -0.79 1.93
CA SER A 146 4.45 0.07 2.88
C SER A 146 5.95 0.19 2.55
N GLU A 147 6.62 -0.90 2.20
CA GLU A 147 8.03 -0.84 1.77
C GLU A 147 8.17 -0.14 0.40
N LEU A 148 7.24 -0.39 -0.53
CA LEU A 148 7.21 0.32 -1.81
C LEU A 148 6.94 1.81 -1.62
N HIS A 149 6.09 2.21 -0.66
CA HIS A 149 5.81 3.62 -0.36
C HIS A 149 7.09 4.38 0.01
N LYS A 150 7.99 3.80 0.82
CA LYS A 150 9.29 4.40 1.14
C LYS A 150 10.18 4.62 -0.08
N ILE A 151 10.10 3.72 -1.06
CA ILE A 151 10.83 3.86 -2.33
C ILE A 151 10.22 4.98 -3.16
N TRP A 152 8.88 5.05 -3.22
CA TRP A 152 8.15 6.10 -3.92
C TRP A 152 8.38 7.49 -3.31
N GLU A 153 8.40 7.63 -1.98
CA GLU A 153 8.75 8.88 -1.32
C GLU A 153 10.14 9.36 -1.73
N GLN A 154 11.13 8.47 -1.77
CA GLN A 154 12.48 8.83 -2.23
C GLN A 154 12.48 9.24 -3.72
N ILE A 155 11.73 8.54 -4.57
CA ILE A 155 11.58 8.92 -5.99
C ILE A 155 10.94 10.30 -6.12
N ASP A 156 9.89 10.59 -5.35
CA ASP A 156 9.15 11.84 -5.43
C ASP A 156 9.98 13.01 -4.84
N GLN A 157 10.72 12.78 -3.75
CA GLN A 157 11.73 13.74 -3.26
C GLN A 157 12.78 14.07 -4.33
N MET A 158 13.24 13.08 -5.09
CA MET A 158 14.17 13.32 -6.20
C MET A 158 13.51 14.14 -7.32
N LYS A 159 12.22 13.91 -7.61
CA LYS A 159 11.48 14.68 -8.61
C LYS A 159 11.27 16.14 -8.21
N GLU A 160 11.10 16.42 -6.93
CA GLU A 160 10.92 17.77 -6.41
C GLU A 160 12.23 18.59 -6.41
N GLN A 161 13.38 17.92 -6.57
CA GLN A 161 14.67 18.60 -6.58
C GLN A 161 14.76 19.63 -7.72
N PRO A 162 15.09 20.90 -7.43
CA PRO A 162 15.30 21.92 -8.44
C PRO A 162 16.43 21.52 -9.39
N TRP A 163 16.23 21.72 -10.70
CA TRP A 163 17.16 21.31 -11.76
C TRP A 163 18.58 21.86 -11.56
N LEU A 164 18.68 23.09 -11.08
CA LEU A 164 19.97 23.74 -10.80
C LEU A 164 20.79 23.00 -9.74
N SER A 165 20.12 22.38 -8.77
CA SER A 165 20.72 21.65 -7.66
C SER A 165 20.96 20.17 -7.98
N VAL A 166 20.45 19.67 -9.11
CA VAL A 166 20.61 18.26 -9.50
C VAL A 166 22.08 17.97 -9.81
N GLN A 167 22.61 16.95 -9.14
CA GLN A 167 23.95 16.42 -9.39
C GLN A 167 23.84 15.04 -10.05
N PRO A 168 24.13 14.89 -11.35
CA PRO A 168 23.87 13.65 -12.08
C PRO A 168 24.59 12.40 -11.53
N ARG A 169 25.79 12.58 -10.95
CA ARG A 169 26.53 11.49 -10.30
C ARG A 169 25.82 11.00 -9.02
N LYS A 170 25.35 11.92 -8.18
CA LYS A 170 24.59 11.59 -6.97
C LYS A 170 23.23 11.00 -7.33
N LEU A 171 22.56 11.57 -8.33
CA LEU A 171 21.28 11.07 -8.83
C LEU A 171 21.38 9.60 -9.23
N ARG A 172 22.42 9.25 -10.00
CA ARG A 172 22.71 7.85 -10.36
C ARG A 172 22.92 6.96 -9.14
N GLN A 173 23.75 7.40 -8.18
CA GLN A 173 24.01 6.64 -6.95
C GLN A 173 22.72 6.39 -6.15
N SER A 174 21.85 7.40 -6.04
CA SER A 174 20.54 7.26 -5.40
C SER A 174 19.65 6.27 -6.14
N LEU A 175 19.56 6.34 -7.48
CA LEU A 175 18.78 5.39 -8.29
C LEU A 175 19.31 3.95 -8.18
N ASP A 176 20.63 3.75 -8.22
CA ASP A 176 21.27 2.44 -8.02
C ASP A 176 21.02 1.93 -6.59
N GLY A 177 21.03 2.82 -5.60
CA GLY A 177 20.67 2.53 -4.21
C GLY A 177 19.23 2.05 -4.07
N LEU A 178 18.27 2.75 -4.68
CA LEU A 178 16.86 2.36 -4.70
C LEU A 178 16.66 1.00 -5.40
N LEU A 179 17.36 0.76 -6.51
CA LEU A 179 17.30 -0.55 -7.18
C LEU A 179 17.85 -1.68 -6.31
N ASN A 180 18.88 -1.44 -5.51
CA ASN A 180 19.41 -2.43 -4.59
C ASN A 180 18.48 -2.66 -3.39
N GLN A 181 17.87 -1.62 -2.84
CA GLN A 181 16.81 -1.74 -1.82
C GLN A 181 15.66 -2.59 -2.35
N LEU A 182 15.21 -2.31 -3.58
CA LEU A 182 14.15 -3.05 -4.25
C LEU A 182 14.54 -4.53 -4.43
N LYS A 183 15.77 -4.84 -4.86
CA LYS A 183 16.26 -6.23 -4.99
C LYS A 183 16.35 -6.99 -3.67
N ASN A 184 16.63 -6.29 -2.56
CA ASN A 184 16.72 -6.87 -1.23
C ASN A 184 15.35 -7.20 -0.61
N LEU A 185 14.25 -6.82 -1.27
CA LEU A 185 12.91 -7.19 -0.81
C LEU A 185 12.69 -8.71 -0.89
N PRO A 186 11.89 -9.27 0.05
CA PRO A 186 11.58 -10.70 0.06
C PRO A 186 11.05 -11.21 -1.28
N ALA A 187 11.39 -12.46 -1.62
CA ALA A 187 11.03 -13.06 -2.91
C ALA A 187 9.52 -13.04 -3.20
N ARG A 188 8.69 -13.21 -2.16
CA ARG A 188 7.22 -13.11 -2.24
C ARG A 188 6.76 -11.74 -2.75
N LEU A 189 7.48 -10.67 -2.42
CA LEU A 189 7.14 -9.31 -2.85
C LEU A 189 7.51 -9.06 -4.32
N ARG A 190 8.51 -9.78 -4.83
CA ARG A 190 9.00 -9.62 -6.21
C ARG A 190 8.09 -10.25 -7.27
N GLN A 191 7.09 -11.02 -6.85
CA GLN A 191 6.12 -11.67 -7.74
C GLN A 191 4.98 -10.73 -8.17
N TYR A 192 4.77 -9.62 -7.45
CA TYR A 192 3.70 -8.67 -7.75
C TYR A 192 4.05 -7.74 -8.91
N SER A 193 3.04 -7.36 -9.70
CA SER A 193 3.25 -6.48 -10.85
C SER A 193 3.65 -5.04 -10.47
N SER A 194 3.34 -4.61 -9.24
CA SER A 194 3.80 -3.35 -8.65
C SER A 194 5.32 -3.29 -8.49
N TYR A 195 5.95 -4.39 -8.08
CA TYR A 195 7.41 -4.49 -8.04
C TYR A 195 8.02 -4.33 -9.43
N GLU A 196 7.49 -5.05 -10.42
CA GLU A 196 8.01 -5.03 -11.79
C GLU A 196 7.90 -3.63 -12.41
N TYR A 197 6.78 -2.94 -12.16
CA TYR A 197 6.57 -1.57 -12.63
C TYR A 197 7.60 -0.60 -12.06
N VAL A 198 7.80 -0.59 -10.73
CA VAL A 198 8.79 0.29 -10.07
C VAL A 198 10.20 -0.05 -10.53
N TYR A 199 10.52 -1.34 -10.68
CA TYR A 199 11.82 -1.79 -11.18
C TYR A 199 12.09 -1.28 -12.61
N LYS A 200 11.09 -1.40 -13.50
CA LYS A 200 11.17 -0.87 -14.87
C LYS A 200 11.31 0.66 -14.87
N LEU A 201 10.55 1.35 -14.04
CA LEU A 201 10.60 2.81 -13.88
C LEU A 201 12.01 3.28 -13.48
N LEU A 202 12.61 2.67 -12.45
CA LEU A 202 13.97 2.99 -12.00
C LEU A 202 15.02 2.69 -13.07
N LYS A 203 14.88 1.60 -13.82
CA LYS A 203 15.76 1.30 -14.97
C LYS A 203 15.64 2.36 -16.07
N THR A 204 14.43 2.82 -16.36
CA THR A 204 14.20 3.92 -17.30
C THR A 204 14.89 5.19 -16.82
N TYR A 205 14.76 5.56 -15.54
CA TYR A 205 15.45 6.72 -14.98
C TYR A 205 16.97 6.60 -15.04
N LEU A 206 17.55 5.41 -14.80
CA LEU A 206 18.99 5.19 -14.98
C LEU A 206 19.44 5.37 -16.43
N LYS A 207 18.65 4.89 -17.40
CA LYS A 207 18.97 5.08 -18.82
C LYS A 207 18.91 6.56 -19.20
N VAL A 208 17.87 7.26 -18.76
CA VAL A 208 17.69 8.70 -18.96
C VAL A 208 18.74 9.52 -18.21
N ASN A 209 19.32 9.00 -17.13
CA ASN A 209 20.37 9.69 -16.37
C ASN A 209 21.60 10.01 -17.23
N LEU A 210 21.90 9.22 -18.28
CA LEU A 210 22.96 9.56 -19.22
C LEU A 210 22.65 10.87 -19.97
N LEU A 211 21.41 11.01 -20.44
CA LEU A 211 20.95 12.26 -21.07
C LEU A 211 20.94 13.42 -20.08
N ILE A 212 20.66 13.17 -18.80
CA ILE A 212 20.73 14.20 -17.74
C ILE A 212 22.17 14.70 -17.53
N ILE A 213 23.17 13.81 -17.58
CA ILE A 213 24.58 14.20 -17.51
C ILE A 213 24.90 15.15 -18.67
N ASP A 214 24.51 14.78 -19.88
CA ASP A 214 24.77 15.57 -21.08
C ASP A 214 24.00 16.90 -21.02
N LEU A 215 22.74 16.87 -20.57
CA LEU A 215 21.88 18.05 -20.40
C LEU A 215 22.41 19.04 -19.34
N LYS A 216 23.22 18.56 -18.39
CA LYS A 216 23.84 19.42 -17.36
C LYS A 216 25.26 19.86 -17.69
N SER A 217 25.79 19.46 -18.85
CA SER A 217 27.08 19.94 -19.34
C SER A 217 27.08 21.44 -19.60
N GLU A 218 28.24 22.07 -19.46
CA GLU A 218 28.43 23.51 -19.74
C GLU A 218 28.29 23.86 -21.24
N ALA A 219 28.28 22.86 -22.11
CA ALA A 219 28.06 23.04 -23.54
C ALA A 219 26.65 23.60 -23.83
N LEU A 220 25.67 23.33 -22.97
CA LEU A 220 24.30 23.80 -23.14
C LEU A 220 24.10 25.22 -22.59
N LYS A 221 23.88 26.16 -23.51
CA LYS A 221 23.53 27.55 -23.24
C LYS A 221 22.02 27.79 -23.42
N ASP A 222 21.53 28.95 -23.00
CA ASP A 222 20.10 29.33 -23.09
C ASP A 222 19.49 29.17 -24.50
N ARG A 223 20.29 29.38 -25.55
CA ARG A 223 19.86 29.17 -26.95
C ARG A 223 19.41 27.73 -27.22
N HIS A 224 20.14 26.76 -26.69
CA HIS A 224 19.84 25.33 -26.84
C HIS A 224 18.61 24.94 -26.00
N TRP A 225 18.49 25.48 -24.78
CA TRP A 225 17.29 25.27 -23.96
C TRP A 225 16.02 25.79 -24.63
N LYS A 226 16.07 26.98 -25.27
CA LYS A 226 14.94 27.52 -26.05
C LYS A 226 14.59 26.63 -27.25
N GLN A 227 15.60 26.11 -27.96
CA GLN A 227 15.39 25.20 -29.08
C GLN A 227 14.76 23.88 -28.63
N LEU A 228 15.22 23.33 -27.50
CA LEU A 228 14.73 22.09 -26.92
C LEU A 228 13.28 22.26 -26.44
N MET A 229 12.96 23.34 -25.75
CA MET A 229 11.58 23.71 -25.37
C MET A 229 10.64 23.79 -26.58
N LYS A 230 11.09 24.41 -27.67
CA LYS A 230 10.30 24.54 -28.90
C LYS A 230 10.05 23.18 -29.58
N ARG A 231 11.05 22.30 -29.63
CA ARG A 231 10.93 20.98 -30.28
C ARG A 231 10.18 19.95 -29.44
N LEU A 232 10.26 20.07 -28.11
CA LEU A 232 9.56 19.19 -27.17
C LEU A 232 8.16 19.70 -26.81
N HIS A 233 7.75 20.85 -27.36
CA HIS A 233 6.46 21.50 -27.07
C HIS A 233 6.20 21.73 -25.57
N VAL A 234 7.23 22.13 -24.83
CA VAL A 234 7.16 22.40 -23.39
C VAL A 234 7.65 23.81 -23.06
N SER A 235 6.96 24.46 -22.13
CA SER A 235 7.32 25.78 -21.60
C SER A 235 7.98 25.62 -20.23
N TRP A 236 9.31 25.49 -20.22
CA TRP A 236 10.06 25.43 -18.96
C TRP A 236 10.49 26.81 -18.51
N ILE A 237 10.24 27.11 -17.24
CA ILE A 237 10.79 28.28 -16.57
C ILE A 237 12.04 27.81 -15.83
N PRO A 238 13.26 28.28 -16.19
CA PRO A 238 14.51 27.75 -15.62
C PRO A 238 14.60 27.82 -14.09
N SER A 239 13.92 28.80 -13.46
CA SER A 239 13.86 28.96 -12.00
C SER A 239 12.93 27.98 -11.29
N GLU A 240 11.94 27.42 -11.99
CA GLU A 240 10.94 26.49 -11.45
C GLU A 240 11.12 25.07 -11.99
N LEU A 241 12.10 24.87 -12.86
CA LEU A 241 12.39 23.57 -13.45
C LEU A 241 12.86 22.61 -12.36
N THR A 242 12.19 21.48 -12.25
CA THR A 242 12.54 20.39 -11.33
C THR A 242 12.92 19.16 -12.14
N LEU A 243 13.59 18.21 -11.50
CA LEU A 243 13.91 16.94 -12.13
C LEU A 243 12.65 16.19 -12.60
N GLY A 244 11.55 16.28 -11.83
CA GLY A 244 10.28 15.67 -12.17
C GLY A 244 9.70 16.17 -13.50
N HIS A 245 9.79 17.48 -13.75
CA HIS A 245 9.37 18.07 -15.02
C HIS A 245 10.18 17.52 -16.21
N ILE A 246 11.46 17.25 -16.02
CA ILE A 246 12.33 16.70 -17.07
C ILE A 246 12.03 15.23 -17.32
N TRP A 247 11.78 14.44 -16.27
CA TRP A 247 11.34 13.05 -16.42
C TRP A 247 9.94 12.93 -17.03
N ALA A 248 9.05 13.91 -16.84
CA ALA A 248 7.70 13.91 -17.38
C ALA A 248 7.64 14.03 -18.93
N VAL A 249 8.66 14.64 -19.55
CA VAL A 249 8.72 14.83 -21.02
C VAL A 249 9.13 13.54 -21.76
N ASP A 250 9.34 12.44 -21.02
CA ASP A 250 9.71 11.14 -21.55
C ASP A 250 10.91 11.27 -22.51
N LEU A 251 12.05 11.68 -21.93
CA LEU A 251 13.31 11.88 -22.64
C LEU A 251 13.74 10.67 -23.47
N GLN A 252 13.21 9.48 -23.17
CA GLN A 252 13.49 8.27 -23.93
C GLN A 252 12.76 8.25 -25.28
N LYS A 253 11.51 8.73 -25.35
CA LYS A 253 10.80 8.89 -26.64
C LYS A 253 11.39 10.00 -27.48
N ASN A 254 11.85 11.06 -26.82
CA ASN A 254 12.42 12.23 -27.46
C ASN A 254 13.96 12.20 -27.55
N GLU A 255 14.57 11.02 -27.35
CA GLU A 255 16.02 10.85 -27.24
C GLU A 255 16.77 11.40 -28.46
N ALA A 256 16.25 11.17 -29.67
CA ALA A 256 16.86 11.65 -30.90
C ALA A 256 16.92 13.19 -30.94
N VAL A 257 15.82 13.86 -30.59
CA VAL A 257 15.73 15.33 -30.57
C VAL A 257 16.71 15.91 -29.55
N VAL A 258 16.81 15.29 -28.38
CA VAL A 258 17.71 15.73 -27.31
C VAL A 258 19.17 15.54 -27.74
N LYS A 259 19.51 14.39 -28.33
CA LYS A 259 20.87 14.10 -28.83
C LYS A 259 21.30 15.03 -29.96
N ASP A 260 20.42 15.38 -30.88
CA ASP A 260 20.73 16.33 -31.96
C ASP A 260 21.11 17.70 -31.42
N VAL A 261 20.33 18.21 -30.45
CA VAL A 261 20.62 19.51 -29.82
C VAL A 261 21.91 19.45 -28.99
N LEU A 262 22.16 18.35 -28.29
CA LEU A 262 23.40 18.11 -27.55
C LEU A 262 24.63 18.09 -28.47
N LEU A 263 24.54 17.44 -29.62
CA LEU A 263 25.65 17.34 -30.58
C LEU A 263 26.02 18.71 -31.16
N VAL A 264 25.02 19.54 -31.49
CA VAL A 264 25.26 20.93 -31.90
C VAL A 264 25.94 21.71 -30.78
N ALA A 265 25.42 21.61 -29.54
CA ALA A 265 25.97 22.32 -28.40
C ALA A 265 27.44 21.94 -28.11
N GLN A 266 27.78 20.65 -28.18
CA GLN A 266 29.14 20.16 -27.99
C GLN A 266 30.07 20.62 -29.12
N GLY A 267 29.62 20.58 -30.38
CA GLY A 267 30.38 21.08 -31.52
C GLY A 267 30.69 22.58 -31.41
N GLU A 268 29.70 23.38 -31.00
CA GLU A 268 29.89 24.82 -30.76
C GLU A 268 30.88 25.08 -29.61
N MET A 269 30.80 24.34 -28.50
CA MET A 269 31.75 24.46 -27.40
C MET A 269 33.18 24.12 -27.83
N ALA A 270 33.38 23.03 -28.57
CA ALA A 270 34.69 22.64 -29.07
C ALA A 270 35.28 23.69 -30.02
N LEU A 271 34.44 24.29 -30.88
CA LEU A 271 34.86 25.41 -31.75
C LEU A 271 35.21 26.66 -30.94
N GLU A 272 34.43 27.00 -29.92
CA GLU A 272 34.73 28.14 -29.03
C GLU A 272 36.04 27.94 -28.25
N GLU A 273 36.32 26.73 -27.77
CA GLU A 273 37.60 26.39 -27.12
C GLU A 273 38.78 26.43 -28.09
N PHE A 274 38.61 25.89 -29.30
CA PHE A 274 39.63 25.96 -30.34
C PHE A 274 39.96 27.40 -30.73
N LEU A 275 38.94 28.24 -30.93
CA LEU A 275 39.12 29.67 -31.22
C LEU A 275 39.84 30.37 -30.08
N LYS A 276 39.51 30.06 -28.81
CA LYS A 276 40.25 30.61 -27.66
C LYS A 276 41.72 30.22 -27.71
N GLN A 277 42.05 28.95 -27.94
CA GLN A 277 43.44 28.49 -28.03
C GLN A 277 44.21 29.23 -29.11
N VAL A 278 43.65 29.30 -30.33
CA VAL A 278 44.25 30.01 -31.48
C VAL A 278 44.43 31.49 -31.18
N TRP A 279 43.46 32.13 -30.52
CA TRP A 279 43.57 33.53 -30.11
C TRP A 279 44.68 33.72 -29.07
N THR A 280 44.75 32.88 -28.03
CA THR A 280 45.83 32.98 -27.03
C THR A 280 47.21 32.66 -27.59
N GLU A 281 47.37 31.66 -28.45
CA GLU A 281 48.65 31.36 -29.09
C GLU A 281 49.11 32.50 -29.99
N ASN A 282 48.22 33.10 -30.78
CA ASN A 282 48.59 34.22 -31.64
C ASN A 282 48.85 35.51 -30.85
N TYR A 283 48.11 35.78 -29.77
CA TYR A 283 48.35 36.96 -28.94
C TYR A 283 49.65 36.83 -28.13
N TYR A 284 49.92 35.71 -27.46
CA TYR A 284 51.14 35.53 -26.66
C TYR A 284 52.39 35.17 -27.49
N GLY A 285 52.22 34.50 -28.64
CA GLY A 285 53.31 34.26 -29.60
C GLY A 285 53.87 35.56 -30.20
N SER A 286 53.04 36.61 -30.31
CA SER A 286 53.45 37.95 -30.72
C SER A 286 54.26 38.71 -29.65
N PHE A 287 54.08 38.43 -28.35
CA PHE A 287 54.84 39.09 -27.28
C PHE A 287 56.16 38.37 -26.93
N HIS A 288 56.37 37.15 -27.43
CA HIS A 288 57.60 36.39 -27.22
C HIS A 288 58.61 36.53 -28.37
N CYS A 289 58.52 37.57 -29.20
CA CYS A 289 59.58 37.91 -30.16
C CYS A 289 60.56 38.94 -29.57
N HIS A 290 61.76 38.44 -29.27
CA HIS A 290 63.05 39.12 -29.08
C HIS A 290 63.21 40.14 -27.94
N LEU A 291 63.61 39.63 -26.76
CA LEU A 291 64.66 40.27 -25.96
C LEU A 291 65.96 39.49 -26.13
N ASN A 292 66.51 39.54 -27.35
CA ASN A 292 67.91 39.17 -27.56
C ASN A 292 68.77 40.40 -27.22
N LYS A 293 69.77 40.21 -26.38
CA LYS A 293 70.44 41.26 -25.59
C LYS A 293 71.30 42.27 -26.37
N ASN A 294 71.19 42.40 -27.69
CA ASN A 294 72.16 43.15 -28.48
C ASN A 294 71.65 44.07 -29.60
N ASP A 295 70.35 44.26 -29.82
CA ASP A 295 69.92 45.22 -30.87
C ASP A 295 68.88 46.22 -30.38
N VAL A 296 69.30 47.48 -30.43
CA VAL A 296 68.49 48.68 -30.22
C VAL A 296 67.66 48.92 -31.47
N ASN A 297 66.37 49.18 -31.28
CA ASN A 297 65.41 49.71 -32.26
C ASN A 297 65.01 48.82 -33.45
N ALA A 298 63.85 48.15 -33.32
CA ALA A 298 62.73 48.31 -34.26
C ALA A 298 61.60 47.31 -33.97
N CYS A 299 60.47 47.79 -33.43
CA CYS A 299 59.17 47.20 -33.70
C CYS A 299 58.15 48.34 -33.90
N LYS A 300 57.75 48.53 -35.16
CA LYS A 300 56.59 49.35 -35.56
C LYS A 300 55.29 48.61 -35.24
N PRO A 301 54.17 49.31 -34.99
CA PRO A 301 52.86 48.68 -34.92
C PRO A 301 52.43 48.23 -36.32
N LEU A 302 51.98 46.98 -36.44
CA LEU A 302 51.28 46.50 -37.62
C LEU A 302 49.86 47.07 -37.62
N LEU A 303 49.55 47.80 -38.70
CA LEU A 303 48.20 48.23 -39.11
C LEU A 303 47.29 47.02 -39.34
#